data_AF-A0A0D2C5Z1-F1
#
_entry.id   AF-A0A0D2C5Z1-F1
#
_cell.length_a   1.000
_cell.length_b   1.000
_cell.length_c   1.000
_cell.angle_alpha   90.00
_cell.angle_beta   90.00
_cell.angle_gamma   90.00
#
_symmetry.space_group_name_H-M   'P 1'
#
loop_
_entity.id
_entity.type
_entity.pdbx_description
1 polymer ?
#
loop_
_entity_poly.entity_id
_entity_poly.type
_entity_poly.pdbx_seq_one_letter_code
_entity_poly.pdbx_strand_id
1 'polypeptide(L)' 'MTTANVFVHVSPKPGKEARIAELGDYVLDQVKAHEPWVSMYRVYSAKSLEGDLVHYFIEFRYGRIRVV' A
#
# COMPACT_ATOMS: atom_id res chain seq x y z
N MET A 1 -19.25 -1.29 -1.52
CA MET A 1 -17.80 -1.01 -1.47
C MET A 1 -17.11 -2.12 -2.23
N THR A 2 -16.44 -1.84 -3.35
CA THR A 2 -15.66 -2.86 -4.06
C THR A 2 -14.39 -3.17 -3.26
N THR A 3 -14.15 -4.44 -2.97
CA THR A 3 -13.01 -4.93 -2.20
C THR A 3 -11.70 -4.56 -2.92
N ALA A 4 -10.64 -4.24 -2.18
CA ALA A 4 -9.32 -4.18 -2.80
C ALA A 4 -8.90 -5.57 -3.27
N ASN A 5 -8.14 -5.57 -4.37
CA ASN A 5 -7.74 -6.82 -5.02
C ASN A 5 -6.46 -7.37 -4.40
N VAL A 6 -5.60 -6.49 -3.85
CA VAL A 6 -4.34 -6.88 -3.24
C VAL A 6 -4.11 -6.10 -1.94
N PHE A 7 -3.74 -6.83 -0.90
CA PHE A 7 -3.23 -6.31 0.37
C PHE A 7 -1.84 -6.88 0.61
N VAL A 8 -0.89 -6.01 0.91
CA VAL A 8 0.48 -6.38 1.28
C VAL A 8 0.70 -5.93 2.71
N HIS A 9 1.01 -6.88 3.60
CA HIS A 9 1.45 -6.57 4.95
C HIS A 9 2.97 -6.41 4.97
N VAL A 10 3.44 -5.33 5.58
CA VAL A 10 4.85 -4.98 5.69
C VAL A 10 5.23 -4.87 7.16
N SER A 11 6.26 -5.62 7.54
CA SER A 11 6.89 -5.57 8.86
C SER A 11 8.27 -4.93 8.73
N PRO A 12 8.46 -3.65 9.13
CA PRO A 12 9.77 -3.01 9.08
C PRO A 12 10.74 -3.70 10.03
N LYS A 13 12.03 -3.64 9.69
CA LYS A 13 13.08 -3.89 10.68
C LYS A 13 13.02 -2.77 11.75
N PRO A 14 13.38 -3.06 13.02
CA PRO A 14 13.41 -2.04 14.06
C PRO A 14 14.20 -0.80 13.65
N GLY A 15 13.63 0.40 13.85
CA GLY A 15 14.25 1.69 13.49
C GLY A 15 14.14 2.06 12.01
N LYS A 16 13.37 1.31 11.21
CA LYS A 16 13.11 1.58 9.78
C LYS A 16 11.64 1.90 9.49
N GLU A 17 10.86 2.22 10.51
CA GLU A 17 9.43 2.50 10.43
C GLU A 17 9.15 3.73 9.55
N ALA A 18 9.89 4.82 9.75
CA ALA A 18 9.78 6.04 8.94
C ALA A 18 10.09 5.80 7.46
N ARG A 19 10.95 4.82 7.15
CA ARG A 19 11.35 4.50 5.78
C ARG A 19 10.21 3.89 4.97
N ILE A 20 9.21 3.29 5.60
CA ILE A 20 8.05 2.74 4.88
C ILE A 20 7.21 3.86 4.27
N ALA A 21 7.00 4.96 4.99
CA ALA A 21 6.23 6.09 4.46
C ALA A 21 6.93 6.69 3.22
N GLU A 22 8.24 6.96 3.32
CA GLU A 22 9.03 7.47 2.19
C GLU A 22 9.01 6.54 0.97
N LEU A 23 9.15 5.23 1.18
CA LEU A 23 9.08 4.25 0.10
C LEU A 23 7.67 4.15 -0.48
N GLY A 24 6.64 4.28 0.36
CA GLY A 24 5.25 4.30 -0.07
C GLY A 24 4.95 5.44 -1.04
N ASP A 25 5.43 6.64 -0.74
CA ASP A 25 5.28 7.81 -1.62
C ASP A 25 6.04 7.64 -2.93
N TYR A 26 7.29 7.16 -2.86
CA TYR A 26 8.07 6.85 -4.05
C TYR A 26 7.37 5.82 -4.95
N VAL A 27 6.89 4.72 -4.38
CA VAL A 27 6.19 3.67 -5.13
C VAL A 27 4.87 4.20 -5.69
N LEU A 28 4.13 5.03 -4.96
CA LEU A 28 2.92 5.67 -5.47
C LEU A 28 3.21 6.47 -6.75
N ASP A 29 4.30 7.22 -6.78
CA ASP A 29 4.69 7.99 -7.97
C ASP A 29 5.09 7.07 -9.13
N GLN A 30 5.78 5.96 -8.86
CA GLN A 30 6.08 4.95 -9.88
C GLN A 30 4.79 4.30 -10.43
N VAL A 31 3.84 3.95 -9.56
CA VAL A 31 2.55 3.36 -9.94
C VAL A 31 1.75 4.34 -10.82
N LYS A 32 1.70 5.62 -10.46
CA LYS A 32 1.03 6.66 -11.29
C LYS A 32 1.68 6.79 -12.66
N ALA A 33 3.01 6.72 -12.73
CA ALA A 33 3.76 6.93 -13.97
C ALA A 33 3.69 5.71 -14.91
N HIS A 34 3.64 4.50 -14.37
CA HIS A 34 3.87 3.28 -15.15
C HIS A 34 2.70 2.30 -15.17
N GLU A 35 1.77 2.36 -14.21
CA GLU A 35 0.70 1.39 -14.05
C GLU A 35 -0.69 2.05 -14.18
N PRO A 36 -1.07 2.55 -15.37
CA PRO A 36 -2.32 3.29 -15.58
C PRO A 36 -3.58 2.43 -15.35
N TRP A 37 -3.43 1.11 -15.30
CA TRP A 37 -4.48 0.18 -14.95
C TRP A 37 -4.72 0.10 -13.43
N VAL A 38 -3.87 0.68 -12.58
CA VAL A 38 -4.14 0.78 -11.13
C VAL A 38 -5.08 1.95 -10.88
N SER A 39 -6.25 1.64 -10.30
CA SER A 39 -7.29 2.63 -9.97
C SER A 39 -7.18 3.19 -8.55
N MET A 40 -6.40 2.54 -7.68
CA MET A 40 -6.23 2.93 -6.28
C MET A 40 -4.92 2.35 -5.75
N TYR A 41 -4.19 3.14 -4.99
CA TYR A 41 -3.02 2.74 -4.21
C TYR A 41 -3.07 3.48 -2.88
N ARG A 42 -2.86 2.77 -1.76
CA ARG A 42 -2.89 3.34 -0.42
C ARG A 42 -1.82 2.69 0.45
N VAL A 43 -1.12 3.51 1.22
CA VAL A 43 -0.21 3.06 2.28
C VAL A 43 -0.76 3.56 3.61
N TYR A 44 -0.85 2.69 4.60
CA TYR A 44 -1.31 3.06 5.93
C TYR A 44 -0.71 2.18 7.01
N SER A 45 -0.59 2.72 8.22
CA SER A 45 -0.21 1.98 9.41
C SER A 45 -1.44 1.64 10.24
N ALA A 46 -1.45 0.47 10.88
CA ALA A 46 -2.40 0.10 11.92
C ALA A 46 -1.66 -0.24 13.21
N LYS A 47 -2.28 0.03 14.35
CA LYS A 47 -1.80 -0.43 15.65
C LYS A 47 -2.53 -1.72 16.03
N SER A 48 -1.86 -2.60 16.77
CA SER A 48 -2.56 -3.68 17.47
C SER A 48 -3.55 -3.10 18.49
N LEU A 49 -4.53 -3.90 18.93
CA LEU A 49 -5.45 -3.51 20.01
C LEU A 49 -4.71 -3.17 21.32
N GLU A 50 -3.52 -3.73 21.49
CA GLU A 50 -2.62 -3.53 22.62
C GLU A 50 -1.75 -2.27 22.47
N GLY A 51 -1.77 -1.61 21.31
CA GLY A 51 -1.11 -0.32 21.07
C GLY A 51 0.36 -0.38 20.67
N ASP A 52 1.00 -1.53 20.84
CA ASP A 52 2.47 -1.66 20.78
C ASP A 52 3.01 -2.03 19.40
N LEU A 53 2.22 -2.66 18.52
CA LEU A 53 2.69 -3.11 17.21
C LEU A 53 2.13 -2.27 16.07
N VAL A 54 3.01 -1.52 15.40
CA VAL A 54 2.68 -0.76 14.19
C VAL A 54 2.89 -1.66 12.97
N HIS A 55 1.79 -2.14 12.39
CA HIS A 55 1.77 -2.87 11.13
C HIS A 55 1.61 -1.90 9.98
N TYR A 56 2.29 -2.12 8.86
CA TYR A 56 2.13 -1.31 7.66
C TYR A 56 1.44 -2.12 6.58
N PHE A 57 0.54 -1.47 5.85
CA PHE A 57 -0.23 -2.08 4.78
C PHE A 57 -0.12 -1.26 3.51
N ILE A 58 0.03 -1.97 2.40
CA ILE A 58 -0.12 -1.41 1.05
C ILE A 58 -1.33 -2.08 0.42
N GLU A 59 -2.27 -1.27 -0.03
CA GLU A 59 -3.50 -1.71 -0.67
C GLU A 59 -3.55 -1.15 -2.09
N PHE A 60 -3.83 -2.00 -3.08
CA PHE A 60 -4.07 -1.51 -4.44
C PHE A 60 -5.20 -2.23 -5.15
N ARG A 61 -5.79 -1.53 -6.12
CA ARG A 61 -6.92 -2.00 -6.91
C ARG A 61 -6.64 -1.89 -8.39
N TYR A 62 -6.68 -3.03 -9.07
CA TYR A 62 -6.80 -3.09 -10.53
C TYR A 62 -8.08 -2.36 -10.98
N GLY A 63 -7.95 -1.40 -11.88
CA GLY A 63 -9.05 -0.84 -12.66
C GLY A 63 -9.67 -1.89 -13.57
N ARG A 64 -10.80 -1.54 -14.22
CA ARG A 64 -11.42 -2.43 -15.20
C ARG A 64 -10.48 -2.62 -16.39
N ILE A 65 -9.82 -3.77 -16.47
CA ILE A 65 -9.12 -4.22 -17.67
C ILE A 65 -10.21 -4.67 -18.65
N ARG A 66 -10.40 -3.91 -19.73
CA ARG A 66 -11.22 -4.36 -20.86
C ARG A 66 -10.32 -5.19 -21.77
N VAL A 67 -10.54 -6.50 -21.82
CA VAL A 67 -10.00 -7.34 -22.89
C VAL A 67 -10.82 -7.03 -24.13
N VAL A 68 -10.20 -6.40 -25.12
CA VAL A 68 -10.78 -6.20 -26.46
C VAL A 68 -10.37 -7.35 -27.37
#